data_AF-A0AAN9G2N7-F1
#
_entry.id   AF-A0AAN9G2N7-F1
#
_cell.length_a   1.000
_cell.length_b   1.000
_cell.length_c   1.000
_cell.angle_alpha   90.00
_cell.angle_beta   90.00
_cell.angle_gamma   90.00
#
_symmetry.space_group_name_H-M   'P 1'
#
loop_
_entity.id
_entity.type
_entity.pdbx_description
1 polymer ?
#
loop_
_entity_poly.entity_id
_entity_poly.type
_entity_poly.pdbx_seq_one_letter_code
_entity_poly.pdbx_strand_id
1 'polypeptide(L)'
;MKGAISLIFVLLCIVSKANTVRDSRFIKFVPKNGCNNFPPRNNTVCCIYMLYELGDVDDACCGYNPYNSKKDLCCAGREWKGGFYVNRCCGRIAYNSPDKICCGAYAAMGDACCGPTAFYKHIHSCQYTLVPRG
;
A
#
# COMPACT_ATOMS: atom_id res chain seq x y z
N MET A 1 9.05 -25.70 10.05
CA MET A 1 8.98 -24.42 10.80
C MET A 1 8.70 -23.25 9.86
N LYS A 2 7.53 -23.18 9.21
CA LYS A 2 7.12 -22.05 8.34
C LYS A 2 5.70 -21.54 8.61
N GLY A 3 4.96 -22.19 9.52
CA GLY A 3 3.55 -21.87 9.81
C GLY A 3 3.33 -20.90 10.97
N ALA A 4 4.19 -20.88 11.98
CA ALA A 4 3.99 -20.05 13.18
C ALA A 4 4.29 -18.56 12.95
N ILE A 5 5.28 -18.25 12.09
CA ILE A 5 5.65 -16.87 11.77
C ILE A 5 4.48 -16.17 11.07
N SER A 6 3.75 -16.86 10.18
CA SER A 6 2.60 -16.28 9.48
C SER A 6 1.44 -15.93 10.43
N LEU A 7 1.14 -16.76 11.43
CA LEU A 7 0.05 -16.50 12.38
C LEU A 7 0.36 -15.35 13.34
N ILE A 8 1.61 -15.22 13.79
CA ILE A 8 2.03 -14.13 14.68
C ILE A 8 1.94 -12.77 13.96
N PHE A 9 2.39 -12.69 12.71
CA PHE A 9 2.28 -11.45 11.92
C PHE A 9 0.82 -11.07 11.64
N VAL A 10 -0.04 -12.04 11.35
CA VAL A 10 -1.48 -11.82 11.16
C VAL A 10 -2.14 -11.35 12.46
N LEU A 11 -1.82 -11.96 13.60
CA LEU A 11 -2.30 -11.53 14.92
C LEU A 11 -1.82 -10.11 15.27
N LEU A 12 -0.56 -9.76 14.98
CA LEU A 12 -0.04 -8.40 15.17
C LEU A 12 -0.75 -7.36 14.29
N CYS A 13 -1.11 -7.72 13.05
CA CYS A 13 -1.92 -6.85 12.19
C CYS A 13 -3.33 -6.62 12.74
N ILE A 14 -3.97 -7.65 13.29
CA ILE A 14 -5.30 -7.55 13.91
C ILE A 14 -5.24 -6.67 15.17
N VAL A 15 -4.23 -6.84 16.03
CA VAL A 15 -4.09 -6.05 17.28
C VAL A 15 -3.75 -4.58 17.01
N SER A 16 -3.07 -4.26 15.89
CA SER A 16 -2.70 -2.87 15.55
C SER A 16 -3.88 -1.96 15.22
N LYS A 17 -5.06 -2.50 14.88
CA LYS A 17 -6.28 -1.73 14.57
C LYS A 17 -7.39 -1.83 15.62
N ALA A 18 -7.21 -2.65 16.64
CA ALA A 18 -8.28 -2.98 17.59
C ALA A 18 -8.55 -1.93 18.68
N ASN A 19 -7.92 -0.75 18.65
CA ASN A 19 -7.87 0.15 19.80
C ASN A 19 -8.61 1.50 19.66
N THR A 20 -9.47 1.69 18.65
CA THR A 20 -10.41 2.83 18.65
C THR A 20 -11.80 2.45 18.14
N VAL A 21 -12.84 3.03 18.75
CA VAL A 21 -14.27 2.69 18.53
C VAL A 21 -14.76 2.95 17.09
N ARG A 22 -13.94 3.59 16.24
CA ARG A 22 -14.33 4.00 14.87
C ARG A 22 -13.61 3.24 13.74
N ASP A 23 -12.67 2.36 14.09
CA ASP A 23 -11.95 1.54 13.12
C ASP A 23 -12.72 0.25 12.80
N SER A 24 -12.47 -0.31 11.62
CA SER A 24 -13.09 -1.58 11.20
C SER A 24 -12.73 -2.74 12.13
N ARG A 25 -13.71 -3.58 12.44
CA ARG A 25 -13.55 -4.73 13.34
C ARG A 25 -13.33 -6.02 12.55
N PHE A 26 -12.31 -6.77 12.91
CA PHE A 26 -12.07 -8.10 12.33
C PHE A 26 -13.17 -9.08 12.78
N ILE A 27 -13.78 -9.79 11.83
CA ILE A 27 -14.80 -10.81 12.09
C ILE A 27 -14.17 -12.20 12.08
N LYS A 28 -13.60 -12.60 10.93
CA LYS A 28 -13.08 -13.97 10.73
C LYS A 28 -12.18 -14.09 9.51
N PHE A 29 -11.43 -15.18 9.49
CA PHE A 29 -10.77 -15.66 8.28
C PHE A 29 -11.77 -16.31 7.32
N VAL A 30 -11.53 -16.13 6.02
CA VAL A 30 -12.33 -16.66 4.93
C VAL A 30 -11.40 -17.50 4.03
N PRO A 31 -11.77 -18.72 3.64
CA PRO A 31 -10.94 -19.55 2.78
C PRO A 31 -10.67 -18.91 1.41
N LYS A 32 -9.70 -19.45 0.65
CA LYS A 32 -9.42 -19.00 -0.73
C LYS A 32 -10.71 -18.99 -1.56
N ASN A 33 -11.00 -17.86 -2.21
CA ASN A 33 -12.24 -17.54 -2.94
C ASN A 33 -13.48 -17.21 -2.10
N GLY A 34 -13.39 -17.29 -0.77
CA GLY A 34 -14.49 -16.96 0.13
C GLY A 34 -14.94 -15.50 0.03
N CYS A 35 -14.04 -14.56 -0.28
CA CYS A 35 -14.38 -13.15 -0.46
C CYS A 35 -15.39 -12.90 -1.60
N ASN A 36 -15.42 -13.76 -2.64
CA ASN A 36 -16.34 -13.59 -3.78
C ASN A 36 -17.80 -13.95 -3.42
N ASN A 37 -18.00 -14.74 -2.35
CA ASN A 37 -19.32 -15.14 -1.85
C ASN A 37 -19.90 -14.17 -0.83
N PHE A 38 -19.11 -13.19 -0.37
CA PHE A 38 -19.58 -12.09 0.46
C PHE A 38 -19.66 -10.83 -0.43
N PRO A 39 -20.74 -10.65 -1.23
CA PRO A 39 -21.06 -9.31 -1.73
C PRO A 39 -21.19 -8.38 -0.51
N PRO A 40 -20.89 -7.08 -0.61
CA PRO A 40 -20.94 -6.15 0.51
C PRO A 40 -22.36 -6.12 1.09
N ARG A 41 -22.62 -6.96 2.10
CA ARG A 41 -23.83 -6.87 2.91
C ARG A 41 -23.51 -5.85 3.99
N ASN A 42 -24.24 -4.74 3.93
CA ASN A 42 -24.37 -3.71 4.95
C ASN A 42 -23.12 -3.57 5.84
N ASN A 43 -22.12 -2.83 5.34
CA ASN A 43 -20.97 -2.41 6.14
C ASN A 43 -19.91 -3.51 6.42
N THR A 44 -19.62 -4.37 5.44
CA THR A 44 -18.53 -5.36 5.56
C THR A 44 -17.57 -5.29 4.36
N VAL A 45 -16.29 -5.61 4.59
CA VAL A 45 -15.25 -5.67 3.55
C VAL A 45 -14.37 -6.90 3.72
N CYS A 46 -13.91 -7.48 2.61
CA CYS A 46 -13.00 -8.63 2.62
C CYS A 46 -11.61 -8.21 2.15
N CYS A 47 -10.64 -8.19 3.06
CA CYS A 47 -9.25 -7.84 2.78
C CYS A 47 -8.39 -9.11 2.85
N ILE A 48 -8.06 -9.69 1.70
CA ILE A 48 -7.24 -10.91 1.53
C ILE A 48 -7.51 -11.97 2.62
N TYR A 49 -8.53 -12.79 2.41
CA TYR A 49 -8.91 -13.89 3.31
C TYR A 49 -9.35 -13.42 4.71
N MET A 50 -9.54 -12.13 4.97
CA MET A 50 -10.05 -11.61 6.23
C MET A 50 -11.30 -10.76 6.01
N LEU A 51 -12.37 -11.11 6.73
CA LEU A 51 -13.62 -10.37 6.72
C LEU A 51 -13.62 -9.37 7.88
N TYR A 52 -13.95 -8.12 7.56
CA TYR A 52 -14.10 -7.03 8.52
C TYR A 52 -15.51 -6.47 8.46
N GLU A 53 -16.01 -6.03 9.61
CA GLU A 53 -17.10 -5.07 9.71
C GLU A 53 -16.48 -3.68 9.58
N LEU A 54 -16.90 -2.91 8.58
CA LEU A 54 -16.42 -1.55 8.37
C LEU A 54 -16.86 -0.67 9.55
N GLY A 55 -15.96 0.19 10.01
CA GLY A 55 -16.32 1.33 10.85
C GLY A 55 -16.86 2.48 10.00
N ASP A 56 -17.01 3.66 10.59
CA ASP A 56 -17.48 4.86 9.86
C ASP A 56 -16.41 5.46 8.94
N VAL A 57 -15.17 5.02 9.07
CA VAL A 57 -13.98 5.71 8.54
C VAL A 57 -13.29 4.94 7.42
N ASP A 58 -13.26 3.62 7.48
CA ASP A 58 -12.63 2.80 6.45
C ASP A 58 -13.61 2.49 5.32
N ASP A 59 -13.10 2.48 4.09
CA ASP A 59 -13.92 2.27 2.90
C ASP A 59 -13.27 1.36 1.84
N ALA A 60 -12.01 0.97 2.04
CA ALA A 60 -11.26 0.13 1.10
C ALA A 60 -10.32 -0.83 1.84
N CYS A 61 -9.64 -1.72 1.10
CA CYS A 61 -8.61 -2.61 1.64
C CYS A 61 -7.22 -2.22 1.17
N CYS A 62 -6.26 -2.22 2.09
CA CYS A 62 -4.84 -2.16 1.81
C CYS A 62 -4.16 -3.47 2.24
N GLY A 63 -4.03 -4.39 1.28
CA GLY A 63 -3.57 -5.74 1.56
C GLY A 63 -4.56 -6.46 2.47
N TYR A 64 -4.10 -6.82 3.66
CA TYR A 64 -4.84 -7.57 4.67
C TYR A 64 -5.77 -6.72 5.54
N ASN A 65 -5.60 -5.39 5.52
CA ASN A 65 -6.30 -4.50 6.45
C ASN A 65 -7.24 -3.54 5.72
N PRO A 66 -8.43 -3.25 6.25
CA PRO A 66 -9.28 -2.15 5.78
C PRO A 66 -8.59 -0.82 6.04
N TYR A 67 -8.79 0.21 5.23
CA TYR A 67 -8.22 1.54 5.44
C TYR A 67 -9.13 2.64 4.87
N ASN A 68 -8.88 3.88 5.28
CA ASN A 68 -9.57 5.06 4.76
C ASN A 68 -8.88 5.58 3.50
N SER A 69 -9.47 5.33 2.33
CA SER A 69 -8.93 5.78 1.04
C SER A 69 -8.97 7.29 0.83
N LYS A 70 -9.76 8.04 1.61
CA LYS A 70 -9.84 9.51 1.56
C LYS A 70 -8.75 10.19 2.38
N LYS A 71 -8.18 9.50 3.38
CA LYS A 71 -7.17 10.05 4.30
C LYS A 71 -5.79 9.44 4.09
N ASP A 72 -5.73 8.19 3.67
CA ASP A 72 -4.50 7.41 3.64
C ASP A 72 -4.25 6.87 2.23
N LEU A 73 -2.99 6.53 1.95
CA LEU A 73 -2.58 5.99 0.65
C LEU A 73 -2.17 4.53 0.80
N CYS A 74 -2.67 3.66 -0.09
CA CYS A 74 -2.23 2.28 -0.16
C CYS A 74 -1.25 2.06 -1.31
N CYS A 75 0.00 1.70 -0.98
CA CYS A 75 1.03 1.38 -1.97
C CYS A 75 1.39 -0.11 -1.91
N ALA A 76 0.97 -0.88 -2.91
CA ALA A 76 1.25 -2.31 -3.06
C ALA A 76 1.03 -3.12 -1.75
N GLY A 77 -0.10 -2.87 -1.08
CA GLY A 77 -0.51 -3.54 0.16
C GLY A 77 0.10 -2.98 1.45
N ARG A 78 0.86 -1.88 1.37
CA ARG A 78 1.31 -1.11 2.53
C ARG A 78 0.53 0.20 2.63
N GLU A 79 -0.11 0.41 3.76
CA GLU A 79 -0.81 1.65 4.09
C GLU A 79 0.18 2.71 4.54
N TRP A 80 0.02 3.94 4.04
CA TRP A 80 0.77 5.12 4.43
C TRP A 80 -0.18 6.14 5.02
N LYS A 81 -0.03 6.36 6.33
CA LYS A 81 -0.73 7.42 7.07
C LYS A 81 -0.08 8.75 6.75
N GLY A 82 -0.83 9.72 6.26
CA GLY A 82 -0.22 10.98 5.83
C GLY A 82 -1.14 12.04 5.22
N GLY A 83 -2.43 11.78 5.08
CA GLY A 83 -3.37 12.76 4.53
C GLY A 83 -3.16 13.02 3.03
N PHE A 84 -3.79 14.09 2.54
CA PHE A 84 -3.72 14.60 1.17
C PHE A 84 -2.29 14.90 0.67
N TYR A 85 -1.31 14.94 1.57
CA TYR A 85 0.06 15.30 1.24
C TYR A 85 0.82 14.20 0.53
N VAL A 86 0.41 12.93 0.58
CA VAL A 86 1.11 11.84 -0.11
C VAL A 86 0.15 11.10 -1.03
N ASN A 87 0.33 11.27 -2.33
CA ASN A 87 -0.64 10.85 -3.35
C ASN A 87 -0.04 9.97 -4.46
N ARG A 88 1.25 9.66 -4.41
CA ARG A 88 1.93 8.81 -5.41
C ARG A 88 2.60 7.62 -4.74
N CYS A 89 2.60 6.50 -5.45
CA CYS A 89 3.27 5.27 -5.03
C CYS A 89 4.41 4.92 -5.99
N CYS A 90 5.53 4.48 -5.44
CA CYS A 90 6.56 3.76 -6.16
C CYS A 90 6.80 2.42 -5.44
N GLY A 91 6.30 1.34 -6.04
CA GLY A 91 6.22 0.05 -5.36
C GLY A 91 5.42 0.14 -4.04
N ARG A 92 6.08 -0.19 -2.92
CA ARG A 92 5.48 -0.13 -1.57
C ARG A 92 5.69 1.22 -0.87
N ILE A 93 6.32 2.19 -1.52
CA ILE A 93 6.71 3.47 -0.91
C ILE A 93 5.84 4.59 -1.44
N ALA A 94 5.29 5.37 -0.52
CA ALA A 94 4.55 6.58 -0.85
C ALA A 94 5.51 7.77 -1.00
N TYR A 95 5.22 8.65 -1.95
CA TYR A 95 5.98 9.88 -2.17
C TYR A 95 5.07 10.99 -2.71
N ASN A 96 5.51 12.24 -2.57
CA ASN A 96 4.73 13.41 -2.99
C ASN A 96 5.54 14.50 -3.70
N SER A 97 6.87 14.46 -3.57
CA SER A 97 7.75 15.48 -4.12
C SER A 97 7.60 15.55 -5.65
N PRO A 98 7.38 16.76 -6.21
CA PRO A 98 7.28 16.95 -7.65
C PRO A 98 8.60 16.64 -8.38
N ASP A 99 9.72 16.77 -7.68
CA ASP A 99 11.06 16.52 -8.23
C ASP A 99 11.47 15.04 -8.16
N LYS A 100 10.61 14.19 -7.57
CA LYS A 100 10.82 12.74 -7.54
C LYS A 100 10.03 12.05 -8.64
N ILE A 101 10.69 11.10 -9.30
CA ILE A 101 10.08 10.14 -10.22
C ILE A 101 10.23 8.71 -9.67
N CYS A 102 9.37 7.82 -10.15
CA CYS A 102 9.45 6.41 -9.81
C CYS A 102 10.22 5.65 -10.89
N CYS A 103 11.39 5.11 -10.55
CA CYS A 103 12.15 4.21 -11.41
C CYS A 103 12.29 2.86 -10.67
N GLY A 104 11.51 1.86 -11.08
CA GLY A 104 11.47 0.57 -10.39
C GLY A 104 10.66 0.62 -9.08
N ALA A 105 11.32 0.38 -7.95
CA ALA A 105 10.67 0.19 -6.65
C ALA A 105 10.80 1.36 -5.66
N TYR A 106 11.56 2.40 -6.02
CA TYR A 106 11.83 3.55 -5.15
C TYR A 106 11.72 4.87 -5.93
N ALA A 107 11.20 5.91 -5.27
CA ALA A 107 11.12 7.24 -5.84
C ALA A 107 12.40 8.03 -5.57
N ALA A 108 12.99 8.62 -6.60
CA ALA A 108 14.26 9.34 -6.53
C ALA A 108 14.22 10.62 -7.39
N MET A 109 15.15 11.54 -7.12
CA MET A 109 15.26 12.82 -7.84
C MET A 109 15.57 12.60 -9.32
N GLY A 110 14.86 13.27 -10.22
CA GLY A 110 15.13 13.20 -11.66
C GLY A 110 13.92 13.48 -12.53
N ASP A 111 14.11 13.45 -13.85
CA ASP A 111 13.07 13.66 -14.87
C ASP A 111 13.04 12.54 -15.93
N ALA A 112 13.91 11.53 -15.82
CA ALA A 112 13.92 10.31 -16.62
C ALA A 112 14.51 9.11 -15.87
N CYS A 113 14.17 7.89 -16.32
CA CYS A 113 14.71 6.65 -15.79
C CYS A 113 15.71 6.01 -16.75
N CYS A 114 16.81 5.49 -16.20
CA CYS A 114 17.73 4.58 -16.89
C CYS A 114 17.76 3.26 -16.10
N GLY A 115 16.96 2.29 -16.54
CA GLY A 115 16.65 1.11 -15.72
C GLY A 115 15.97 1.51 -14.40
N PRO A 116 16.43 1.01 -13.23
CA PRO A 116 15.87 1.37 -11.93
C PRO A 116 16.37 2.72 -11.39
N THR A 117 17.24 3.43 -12.11
CA THR A 117 17.88 4.65 -11.62
C THR A 117 17.24 5.90 -12.22
N ALA A 118 16.83 6.83 -11.36
CA ALA A 118 16.38 8.17 -11.77
C ALA A 118 17.58 9.07 -12.09
N PHE A 119 17.45 9.89 -13.12
CA PHE A 119 18.46 10.88 -13.49
C PHE A 119 17.83 12.15 -14.09
N TYR A 120 18.61 13.21 -14.16
CA TYR A 120 18.25 14.43 -14.88
C TYR A 120 18.81 14.42 -16.30
N LYS A 121 17.92 14.55 -17.29
CA LYS A 121 18.30 14.60 -18.72
C LYS A 121 19.28 15.73 -19.02
N HIS A 122 19.23 16.87 -18.36
CA HIS A 122 20.19 17.93 -18.66
C HIS A 122 21.63 17.61 -18.22
N ILE A 123 21.85 16.59 -17.39
CA ILE A 123 23.18 16.19 -16.86
C ILE A 123 23.64 14.86 -17.46
N HIS A 124 22.74 13.90 -17.66
CA HIS A 124 23.08 12.56 -18.14
C HIS A 124 22.20 12.14 -19.32
N SER A 125 22.64 11.10 -20.02
CA SER A 125 21.90 10.36 -21.05
C SER A 125 21.87 8.86 -20.71
N CYS A 126 20.93 8.13 -21.29
CA CYS A 126 20.79 6.69 -21.10
C CYS A 126 20.87 5.98 -22.46
N GLN A 127 21.96 5.25 -22.70
CA GLN A 127 22.09 4.36 -23.86
C GLN A 127 21.94 2.89 -23.45
N TYR A 128 22.58 2.52 -22.33
CA TYR A 128 22.44 1.23 -21.63
C TYR A 128 22.73 1.41 -20.13
N THR A 129 23.66 2.31 -19.81
CA THR A 129 23.95 2.86 -18.49
C THR A 129 23.86 4.39 -18.53
N LEU A 130 23.96 5.02 -17.36
CA LEU A 130 24.02 6.48 -17.26
C LEU A 130 25.37 6.98 -17.79
N VAL A 131 25.33 7.91 -18.75
CA VAL A 131 26.50 8.54 -19.34
C VAL A 131 26.37 10.06 -19.16
N PRO A 132 27.38 10.76 -18.60
CA PRO A 132 27.35 12.23 -18.49
C PRO A 132 27.19 12.90 -19.86
N ARG A 133 26.44 14.00 -19.89
CA ARG A 133 26.45 14.94 -21.01
C ARG A 133 27.57 15.95 -20.73
N GLY A 134 28.59 15.95 -21.59
CA GLY A 134 29.64 16.96 -21.61
C GLY A 134 29.17 18.24 -22.29
#